data_AF-A0A197JU86-F1
#
_entry.id   AF-A0A197JU86-F1
#
_cell.length_a   1.000
_cell.length_b   1.000
_cell.length_c   1.000
_cell.angle_alpha   90.00
_cell.angle_beta   90.00
_cell.angle_gamma   90.00
#
_symmetry.space_group_name_H-M   'P 1'
#
loop_
_entity.id
_entity.type
_entity.pdbx_description
1 polymer ?
#
loop_
_entity_poly.entity_id
_entity_poly.type
_entity_poly.pdbx_seq_one_letter_code
_entity_poly.pdbx_strand_id
1 'polypeptide(L)'
;MAPTPTTRMATRKARLTSLFLLCLTLSSVSAAPVSTPGEKRAQNVLFYEDRKAYSYCEADHPTVDTYPDPPVEGATLSNVQLFIRHGDRTSHSFYPVDHEVTYECSPQINSNYFITPTNSDTYNNASLITTHVVTIPQDSPFAKSIWRGSCIPGQLTPKGAEQQERMGRDLRRIYVDKLGFLPEVFDQDKFFVRSTDIWRTRQSATSLMTGLYPTNSSNSPSPTLRLTTLPIELDYLFFNEQDQCPRIRQLKSHIARSNPTLRHLYTHIPAPILAASQIIDYPNTLSIDEVLDFVSPRVCHDHPQPCIKEAKGGGGNEEKCVDGKAVMEAMAELRSTESAAMLRDDKRSFELLKVGVLYNNRIVVTKSNWCDLSWCPVQTFLEHLDKFLPGEDYLEKCKEQPKR
;
A
#
# COMPACT_ATOMS: atom_id res chain seq x y z
N MET A 1 -44.17 -22.58 46.75
CA MET A 1 -44.68 -21.43 45.98
C MET A 1 -43.53 -20.45 45.84
N ALA A 2 -43.07 -20.16 44.61
CA ALA A 2 -42.02 -19.18 44.34
C ALA A 2 -42.65 -17.86 43.85
N PRO A 3 -42.10 -16.70 44.20
CA PRO A 3 -42.59 -15.42 43.67
C PRO A 3 -42.05 -15.17 42.26
N THR A 4 -42.91 -14.64 41.39
CA THR A 4 -42.60 -14.26 40.01
C THR A 4 -41.70 -13.01 39.96
N PRO A 5 -40.67 -12.96 39.10
CA PRO A 5 -39.88 -11.75 38.90
C PRO A 5 -40.60 -10.76 37.98
N THR A 6 -40.68 -9.49 38.40
CA THR A 6 -41.26 -8.40 37.61
C THR A 6 -40.26 -7.78 36.64
N THR A 7 -40.61 -7.75 35.36
CA THR A 7 -39.76 -7.21 34.28
C THR A 7 -39.65 -5.69 34.35
N ARG A 8 -38.50 -5.16 34.77
CA ARG A 8 -38.16 -3.73 34.59
C ARG A 8 -37.41 -3.54 33.26
N MET A 9 -38.06 -2.93 32.27
CA MET A 9 -37.36 -2.46 31.06
C MET A 9 -36.40 -1.33 31.43
N ALA A 10 -35.10 -1.63 31.44
CA ALA A 10 -34.07 -0.60 31.50
C ALA A 10 -33.90 0.04 30.12
N THR A 11 -34.16 1.34 30.02
CA THR A 11 -33.94 2.14 28.82
C THR A 11 -32.44 2.27 28.52
N ARG A 12 -31.91 1.35 27.70
CA ARG A 12 -30.56 1.48 27.14
C ARG A 12 -30.52 2.71 26.22
N LYS A 13 -29.87 3.79 26.69
CA LYS A 13 -29.42 4.87 25.79
C LYS A 13 -28.42 4.26 24.81
N ALA A 14 -28.79 4.16 23.54
CA ALA A 14 -27.87 3.78 22.49
C ALA A 14 -26.78 4.87 22.36
N ARG A 15 -25.52 4.51 22.64
CA ARG A 15 -24.38 5.32 22.22
C ARG A 15 -24.13 5.00 20.74
N LEU A 16 -24.18 6.00 19.87
CA LEU A 16 -23.67 5.86 18.51
C LEU A 16 -22.14 5.74 18.59
N THR A 17 -21.62 4.52 18.41
CA THR A 17 -20.21 4.27 18.13
C THR A 17 -19.99 4.34 16.63
N SER A 18 -19.39 5.42 16.13
CA SER A 18 -18.96 5.54 14.73
C SER A 18 -17.54 5.05 14.56
N LEU A 19 -17.34 4.13 13.61
CA LEU A 19 -16.05 3.53 13.27
C LEU A 19 -15.43 4.31 12.10
N PHE A 20 -14.22 4.85 12.25
CA PHE A 20 -13.46 5.40 11.12
C PHE A 20 -12.45 4.36 10.61
N LEU A 21 -12.54 3.97 9.33
CA LEU A 21 -11.46 3.27 8.62
C LEU A 21 -10.61 4.30 7.87
N LEU A 22 -9.30 4.04 7.76
CA LEU A 22 -8.31 4.84 7.05
C LEU A 22 -7.50 3.91 6.10
N CYS A 23 -8.08 3.57 4.95
CA CYS A 23 -7.48 2.62 4.01
C CYS A 23 -6.70 3.36 2.90
N LEU A 24 -5.39 3.57 3.09
CA LEU A 24 -4.54 4.22 2.08
C LEU A 24 -4.29 3.28 0.89
N THR A 25 -5.17 3.42 -0.09
CA THR A 25 -4.89 3.14 -1.51
C THR A 25 -4.97 4.46 -2.30
N LEU A 26 -4.57 4.48 -3.59
CA LEU A 26 -3.96 5.68 -4.23
C LEU A 26 -4.77 6.40 -5.33
N SER A 27 -5.19 7.66 -5.12
CA SER A 27 -5.34 8.69 -6.17
C SER A 27 -5.76 10.10 -5.68
N SER A 28 -5.06 11.17 -6.12
CA SER A 28 -5.30 12.60 -5.83
C SER A 28 -4.84 13.60 -6.94
N VAL A 29 -5.69 14.54 -7.45
CA VAL A 29 -5.30 15.74 -8.28
C VAL A 29 -6.27 16.96 -8.08
N SER A 30 -6.07 18.09 -8.78
CA SER A 30 -6.91 19.32 -8.87
C SER A 30 -6.34 20.27 -9.99
N ALA A 31 -6.88 21.42 -10.45
CA ALA A 31 -8.10 22.20 -10.13
C ALA A 31 -8.53 23.16 -11.28
N ALA A 32 -9.84 23.38 -11.47
CA ALA A 32 -10.52 24.68 -11.79
C ALA A 32 -10.25 25.46 -13.13
N PRO A 33 -11.07 26.48 -13.52
CA PRO A 33 -12.30 27.03 -12.90
C PRO A 33 -13.52 27.28 -13.84
N VAL A 34 -14.74 27.37 -13.28
CA VAL A 34 -15.79 28.38 -13.58
C VAL A 34 -16.65 28.59 -12.31
N SER A 35 -16.95 29.83 -11.95
CA SER A 35 -17.82 30.29 -10.83
C SER A 35 -19.20 30.73 -11.38
N THR A 36 -20.32 30.92 -10.66
CA THR A 36 -20.72 31.43 -9.31
C THR A 36 -22.20 31.00 -9.05
N PRO A 37 -22.94 31.49 -8.03
CA PRO A 37 -22.64 31.70 -6.60
C PRO A 37 -23.65 30.95 -5.68
N GLY A 38 -23.22 30.63 -4.45
CA GLY A 38 -24.07 30.02 -3.42
C GLY A 38 -23.24 29.16 -2.48
N GLU A 39 -22.69 29.78 -1.44
CA GLU A 39 -21.76 29.24 -0.44
C GLU A 39 -21.60 27.72 -0.39
N LYS A 40 -20.60 27.20 -1.13
CA LYS A 40 -20.10 25.84 -0.95
C LYS A 40 -18.81 25.88 -0.16
N ARG A 41 -18.89 25.43 1.10
CA ARG A 41 -17.74 25.02 1.91
C ARG A 41 -16.92 24.03 1.08
N ALA A 42 -15.67 24.38 0.78
CA ALA A 42 -14.82 23.61 -0.14
C ALA A 42 -14.41 22.27 0.48
N GLN A 43 -15.25 21.24 0.30
CA GLN A 43 -14.89 19.87 0.61
C GLN A 43 -13.96 19.35 -0.50
N ASN A 44 -12.81 18.77 -0.11
CA ASN A 44 -11.86 18.13 -1.02
C ASN A 44 -12.40 16.76 -1.46
N VAL A 45 -13.36 16.78 -2.38
CA VAL A 45 -14.10 15.62 -2.88
C VAL A 45 -13.33 14.91 -4.00
N LEU A 46 -13.09 13.60 -3.88
CA LEU A 46 -12.62 12.77 -5.00
C LEU A 46 -13.78 12.17 -5.78
N PHE A 47 -13.89 12.53 -7.06
CA PHE A 47 -14.54 11.69 -8.05
C PHE A 47 -13.49 10.79 -8.72
N TYR A 48 -13.76 9.48 -8.77
CA TYR A 48 -12.86 8.46 -9.31
C TYR A 48 -12.86 8.49 -10.87
N GLU A 49 -12.51 9.62 -11.45
CA GLU A 49 -12.29 9.79 -12.90
C GLU A 49 -10.95 10.48 -13.21
N ASP A 50 -10.19 10.82 -12.17
CA ASP A 50 -8.95 11.57 -12.25
C ASP A 50 -7.73 10.65 -12.41
N ARG A 51 -7.14 10.65 -13.61
CA ARG A 51 -6.13 9.67 -14.06
C ARG A 51 -4.68 10.04 -13.75
N LYS A 52 -4.39 11.26 -13.26
CA LYS A 52 -3.02 11.79 -13.06
C LYS A 52 -2.52 11.72 -11.61
N ALA A 53 -3.06 10.76 -10.88
CA ALA A 53 -3.32 10.91 -9.45
C ALA A 53 -2.43 10.01 -8.56
N TYR A 54 -1.56 9.23 -9.20
CA TYR A 54 -0.79 8.13 -8.61
C TYR A 54 0.69 8.52 -8.53
N SER A 55 1.22 8.58 -7.31
CA SER A 55 2.66 8.64 -7.05
C SER A 55 3.14 7.26 -6.59
N TYR A 56 3.98 6.60 -7.38
CA TYR A 56 4.60 5.34 -6.99
C TYR A 56 5.59 5.53 -5.85
N CYS A 57 6.37 6.62 -5.90
CA CYS A 57 7.56 6.83 -5.07
C CYS A 57 7.23 7.15 -3.61
N GLU A 58 6.10 7.83 -3.37
CA GLU A 58 5.61 8.17 -2.03
C GLU A 58 4.10 8.39 -2.13
N ALA A 59 3.33 7.79 -1.21
CA ALA A 59 1.88 7.97 -1.17
C ALA A 59 1.50 9.17 -0.28
N ASP A 60 0.49 9.94 -0.69
CA ASP A 60 -0.09 11.00 0.15
C ASP A 60 -0.62 10.40 1.47
N HIS A 61 -0.26 11.02 2.59
CA HIS A 61 -0.72 10.65 3.92
C HIS A 61 -1.37 11.83 4.64
N PRO A 62 -2.25 11.59 5.62
CA PRO A 62 -2.88 12.68 6.35
C PRO A 62 -1.89 13.45 7.21
N THR A 63 -2.09 14.77 7.24
CA THR A 63 -1.41 15.71 8.13
C THR A 63 -2.45 16.47 8.97
N VAL A 64 -2.01 17.22 9.98
CA VAL A 64 -2.89 18.04 10.84
C VAL A 64 -3.80 18.98 10.05
N ASP A 65 -3.28 19.54 8.96
CA ASP A 65 -3.92 20.58 8.14
C ASP A 65 -4.94 20.00 7.14
N THR A 66 -4.77 18.73 6.77
CA THR A 66 -5.63 18.04 5.80
C THR A 66 -6.61 17.07 6.45
N TYR A 67 -6.35 16.65 7.69
CA TYR A 67 -7.22 15.72 8.42
C TYR A 67 -8.58 16.37 8.70
N PRO A 68 -9.69 15.83 8.17
CA PRO A 68 -10.99 16.48 8.25
C PRO A 68 -11.51 16.53 9.68
N ASP A 69 -12.06 17.69 10.05
CA ASP A 69 -12.85 17.81 11.27
C ASP A 69 -14.15 17.01 11.14
N PRO A 70 -14.71 16.45 12.23
CA PRO A 70 -15.92 15.65 12.16
C PRO A 70 -17.10 16.50 11.64
N PRO A 71 -17.95 15.96 10.75
CA PRO A 71 -19.08 16.69 10.19
C PRO A 71 -20.23 16.91 11.19
N VAL A 72 -20.17 16.27 12.36
CA VAL A 72 -21.16 16.39 13.44
C VAL A 72 -20.46 16.93 14.70
N GLU A 73 -20.99 18.03 15.23
CA GLU A 73 -20.51 18.64 16.47
C GLU A 73 -20.65 17.68 17.66
N GLY A 74 -19.61 17.62 18.51
CA GLY A 74 -19.57 16.70 19.65
C GLY A 74 -19.35 15.22 19.31
N ALA A 75 -19.13 14.86 18.04
CA ALA A 75 -18.72 13.51 17.66
C ALA A 75 -17.31 13.19 18.22
N THR A 76 -17.12 11.95 18.66
CA THR A 76 -15.83 11.45 19.15
C THR A 76 -15.31 10.31 18.29
N LEU A 77 -13.99 10.24 18.12
CA LEU A 77 -13.32 9.19 17.38
C LEU A 77 -13.29 7.90 18.22
N SER A 78 -13.82 6.79 17.70
CA SER A 78 -13.88 5.51 18.43
C SER A 78 -12.89 4.45 17.96
N ASN A 79 -12.43 4.52 16.71
CA ASN A 79 -11.52 3.55 16.10
C ASN A 79 -10.86 4.17 14.86
N VAL A 80 -9.65 3.72 14.56
CA VAL A 80 -8.93 3.97 13.31
C VAL A 80 -8.36 2.63 12.85
N GLN A 81 -8.47 2.31 11.56
CA GLN A 81 -7.80 1.17 10.94
C GLN A 81 -6.94 1.68 9.80
N LEU A 82 -5.61 1.52 9.89
CA LEU A 82 -4.68 2.00 8.88
C LEU A 82 -4.24 0.85 7.97
N PHE A 83 -4.45 1.01 6.66
CA PHE A 83 -3.84 0.16 5.64
C PHE A 83 -2.80 0.98 4.88
N ILE A 84 -1.60 0.43 4.68
CA ILE A 84 -0.47 1.09 4.01
C ILE A 84 0.23 0.14 3.04
N ARG A 85 0.77 0.69 1.95
CA ARG A 85 1.85 0.04 1.20
C ARG A 85 3.17 0.22 1.98
N HIS A 86 4.12 -0.69 1.77
CA HIS A 86 5.51 -0.46 2.17
C HIS A 86 6.06 0.86 1.58
N GLY A 87 7.08 1.44 2.23
CA GLY A 87 7.80 2.60 1.69
C GLY A 87 8.63 2.26 0.43
N ASP A 88 9.35 3.25 -0.08
CA ASP A 88 10.31 3.10 -1.17
C ASP A 88 11.27 1.90 -0.97
N ARG A 89 11.56 1.20 -2.07
CA ARG A 89 12.37 -0.02 -2.08
C ARG A 89 13.24 -0.11 -3.32
N THR A 90 14.28 -0.94 -3.26
CA THR A 90 14.98 -1.40 -4.46
C THR A 90 14.03 -2.19 -5.37
N SER A 91 14.43 -2.33 -6.64
CA SER A 91 13.79 -3.26 -7.57
C SER A 91 13.76 -4.68 -7.01
N HIS A 92 12.78 -5.48 -7.39
CA HIS A 92 12.77 -6.93 -7.17
C HIS A 92 13.40 -7.67 -8.36
N SER A 93 13.22 -7.16 -9.57
CA SER A 93 13.86 -7.64 -10.80
C SER A 93 15.11 -6.83 -11.13
N PHE A 94 16.24 -7.50 -11.37
CA PHE A 94 17.46 -6.85 -11.85
C PHE A 94 17.98 -7.58 -13.08
N TYR A 95 18.53 -6.81 -14.01
CA TYR A 95 19.03 -7.31 -15.28
C TYR A 95 20.45 -6.79 -15.52
N PRO A 96 21.22 -7.34 -16.48
CA PRO A 96 22.61 -6.91 -16.66
C PRO A 96 22.82 -5.44 -17.06
N VAL A 97 21.74 -4.73 -17.37
CA VAL A 97 21.73 -3.27 -17.58
C VAL A 97 21.71 -2.45 -16.28
N ASP A 98 21.68 -3.08 -15.09
CA ASP A 98 21.79 -2.44 -13.76
C ASP A 98 23.24 -2.19 -13.28
N HIS A 99 24.27 -2.68 -13.99
CA HIS A 99 25.65 -2.73 -13.46
C HIS A 99 26.31 -1.38 -13.13
N GLU A 100 25.73 -0.27 -13.60
CA GLU A 100 26.18 1.09 -13.30
C GLU A 100 25.44 1.73 -12.11
N VAL A 101 24.31 1.15 -11.69
CA VAL A 101 23.48 1.62 -10.57
C VAL A 101 24.01 1.04 -9.25
N THR A 102 24.09 1.90 -8.24
CA THR A 102 24.54 1.55 -6.89
C THR A 102 23.43 1.86 -5.91
N TYR A 103 22.79 0.82 -5.36
CA TYR A 103 21.80 0.99 -4.29
C TYR A 103 22.48 0.78 -2.92
N GLU A 104 22.49 1.83 -2.10
CA GLU A 104 23.03 1.77 -0.74
C GLU A 104 21.91 1.58 0.30
N CYS A 105 21.94 0.43 0.98
CA CYS A 105 20.97 0.08 2.00
C CYS A 105 21.61 0.16 3.38
N SER A 106 21.20 1.18 4.14
CA SER A 106 21.58 1.38 5.53
C SER A 106 21.41 0.08 6.35
N PRO A 107 22.50 -0.48 6.90
CA PRO A 107 22.43 -1.68 7.74
C PRO A 107 21.53 -1.49 8.97
N GLN A 108 21.38 -0.25 9.45
CA GLN A 108 20.54 0.12 10.60
C GLN A 108 19.06 -0.27 10.41
N ILE A 109 18.55 -0.26 9.18
CA ILE A 109 17.16 -0.66 8.85
C ILE A 109 17.00 -2.18 8.88
N ASN A 110 18.10 -2.88 8.63
CA ASN A 110 18.25 -4.33 8.72
C ASN A 110 18.73 -4.79 10.11
N SER A 111 18.67 -3.92 11.12
CA SER A 111 19.03 -4.27 12.49
C SER A 111 17.85 -4.84 13.27
N ASN A 112 18.11 -5.92 14.02
CA ASN A 112 17.15 -6.58 14.87
C ASN A 112 17.69 -6.69 16.31
N TYR A 113 16.84 -6.40 17.28
CA TYR A 113 17.11 -6.62 18.69
C TYR A 113 16.81 -8.07 19.06
N PHE A 114 17.83 -8.81 19.48
CA PHE A 114 17.70 -10.14 20.07
C PHE A 114 17.54 -10.01 21.58
N ILE A 115 16.56 -10.73 22.13
CA ILE A 115 16.26 -10.79 23.56
C ILE A 115 16.49 -12.24 23.99
N THR A 116 17.33 -12.47 24.98
CA THR A 116 17.54 -13.79 25.57
C THR A 116 16.21 -14.30 26.16
N PRO A 117 15.73 -15.51 25.79
CA PRO A 117 14.53 -16.07 26.38
C PRO A 117 14.64 -16.17 27.91
N THR A 118 13.63 -15.66 28.61
CA THR A 118 13.49 -15.81 30.06
C THR A 118 12.15 -16.48 30.39
N ASN A 119 11.99 -16.97 31.62
CA ASN A 119 10.70 -17.48 32.10
C ASN A 119 9.69 -16.35 32.44
N SER A 120 9.85 -15.17 31.86
CA SER A 120 8.95 -14.02 32.03
C SER A 120 8.53 -13.47 30.67
N ASP A 121 7.30 -12.99 30.58
CA ASP A 121 6.78 -12.28 29.40
C ASP A 121 7.35 -10.85 29.26
N THR A 122 8.42 -10.53 29.98
CA THR A 122 9.03 -9.18 29.98
C THR A 122 10.21 -9.12 29.01
N TYR A 123 10.04 -8.33 27.95
CA TYR A 123 11.02 -8.08 26.90
C TYR A 123 12.12 -7.07 27.33
N ASN A 124 12.58 -7.19 28.57
CA ASN A 124 13.46 -6.21 29.21
C ASN A 124 14.91 -6.41 28.77
N ASN A 125 15.45 -5.38 28.12
CA ASN A 125 16.82 -5.26 27.60
C ASN A 125 17.15 -6.23 26.44
N ALA A 126 17.37 -5.65 25.26
CA ALA A 126 17.98 -6.38 24.15
C ALA A 126 19.37 -6.89 24.56
N SER A 127 19.55 -8.19 24.45
CA SER A 127 20.79 -8.89 24.84
C SER A 127 21.85 -8.79 23.74
N LEU A 128 21.44 -8.60 22.49
CA LEU A 128 22.31 -8.31 21.35
C LEU A 128 21.55 -7.48 20.31
N ILE A 129 22.23 -6.49 19.71
CA ILE A 129 21.78 -5.88 18.45
C ILE A 129 22.52 -6.60 17.33
N THR A 130 21.77 -7.22 16.42
CA THR A 130 22.32 -7.78 15.18
C THR A 130 22.00 -6.86 14.02
N THR A 131 22.86 -6.84 13.03
CA THR A 131 22.73 -6.02 11.84
C THR A 131 22.99 -6.91 10.63
N HIS A 132 21.99 -7.09 9.76
CA HIS A 132 22.17 -7.87 8.54
C HIS A 132 22.82 -7.00 7.46
N VAL A 133 24.12 -7.25 7.23
CA VAL A 133 24.95 -6.60 6.22
C VAL A 133 25.02 -7.49 4.99
N VAL A 134 24.68 -6.94 3.83
CA VAL A 134 24.83 -7.58 2.52
C VAL A 134 26.19 -7.19 1.96
N THR A 135 27.01 -8.18 1.63
CA THR A 135 28.33 -7.96 1.00
C THR A 135 28.27 -8.40 -0.45
N ILE A 136 28.52 -7.49 -1.40
CA ILE A 136 28.63 -7.81 -2.82
C ILE A 136 30.11 -8.11 -3.17
N PRO A 137 30.48 -9.37 -3.49
CA PRO A 137 31.86 -9.75 -3.78
C PRO A 137 32.34 -9.16 -5.11
N GLN A 138 33.39 -8.34 -5.06
CA GLN A 138 33.94 -7.58 -6.19
C GLN A 138 34.58 -8.45 -7.28
N ASP A 139 34.94 -9.68 -6.95
CA ASP A 139 35.50 -10.69 -7.85
C ASP A 139 34.42 -11.54 -8.55
N SER A 140 33.17 -11.49 -8.08
CA SER A 140 32.06 -12.19 -8.74
C SER A 140 31.81 -11.63 -10.16
N PRO A 141 31.74 -12.50 -11.20
CA PRO A 141 31.40 -12.06 -12.54
C PRO A 141 29.98 -11.47 -12.61
N PHE A 142 29.08 -11.88 -11.71
CA PHE A 142 27.71 -11.37 -11.61
C PHE A 142 27.63 -10.01 -10.91
N ALA A 143 28.51 -9.71 -9.96
CA ALA A 143 28.55 -8.39 -9.31
C ALA A 143 28.95 -7.29 -10.29
N LYS A 144 29.83 -7.62 -11.26
CA LYS A 144 30.26 -6.70 -12.30
C LYS A 144 29.21 -6.50 -13.40
N SER A 145 28.27 -7.43 -13.55
CA SER A 145 27.27 -7.40 -14.61
C SER A 145 25.87 -7.09 -14.14
N ILE A 146 25.49 -7.29 -12.86
CA ILE A 146 24.11 -7.08 -12.39
C ILE A 146 23.97 -5.79 -11.60
N TRP A 147 24.41 -5.67 -10.34
CA TRP A 147 24.24 -4.41 -9.57
C TRP A 147 25.38 -4.15 -8.57
N ARG A 148 25.50 -2.90 -8.11
CA ARG A 148 26.46 -2.46 -7.09
C ARG A 148 25.78 -2.00 -5.79
N GLY A 149 26.57 -1.87 -4.72
CA GLY A 149 26.17 -1.29 -3.44
C GLY A 149 25.99 -2.34 -2.33
N SER A 150 24.96 -2.18 -1.51
CA SER A 150 24.74 -2.94 -0.27
C SER A 150 23.30 -3.44 -0.08
N CYS A 151 22.50 -3.45 -1.16
CA CYS A 151 21.13 -3.94 -1.15
C CYS A 151 20.97 -5.35 -1.78
N ILE A 152 19.86 -6.02 -1.41
CA ILE A 152 19.28 -7.18 -2.12
C ILE A 152 17.93 -6.81 -2.77
N PRO A 153 17.28 -7.72 -3.52
CA PRO A 153 16.04 -7.39 -4.22
C PRO A 153 14.81 -7.18 -3.34
N GLY A 154 14.03 -6.16 -3.70
CA GLY A 154 12.80 -5.78 -3.03
C GLY A 154 13.02 -5.30 -1.60
N GLN A 155 14.20 -4.72 -1.33
CA GLN A 155 14.64 -4.23 -0.03
C GLN A 155 14.09 -2.84 0.27
N LEU A 156 13.55 -2.63 1.48
CA LEU A 156 13.21 -1.29 1.95
C LEU A 156 14.48 -0.43 2.04
N THR A 157 14.45 0.74 1.42
CA THR A 157 15.61 1.66 1.41
C THR A 157 15.58 2.61 2.63
N PRO A 158 16.65 3.39 2.87
CA PRO A 158 16.62 4.48 3.85
C PRO A 158 15.51 5.49 3.58
N LYS A 159 15.29 5.83 2.31
CA LYS A 159 14.16 6.65 1.88
C LYS A 159 12.84 6.02 2.30
N GLY A 160 12.63 4.73 2.02
CA GLY A 160 11.39 4.03 2.37
C GLY A 160 11.11 3.93 3.87
N ALA A 161 12.15 3.77 4.68
CA ALA A 161 12.01 3.84 6.14
C ALA A 161 11.65 5.25 6.61
N GLU A 162 12.31 6.29 6.10
CA GLU A 162 12.05 7.70 6.48
C GLU A 162 10.63 8.14 6.08
N GLN A 163 10.12 7.71 4.92
CA GLN A 163 8.74 7.96 4.47
C GLN A 163 7.71 7.45 5.47
N GLN A 164 7.90 6.21 5.95
CA GLN A 164 6.99 5.58 6.89
C GLN A 164 7.11 6.23 8.28
N GLU A 165 8.33 6.57 8.71
CA GLU A 165 8.55 7.33 9.95
C GLU A 165 7.92 8.73 9.89
N ARG A 166 8.00 9.42 8.74
CA ARG A 166 7.35 10.73 8.50
C ARG A 166 5.83 10.61 8.63
N MET A 167 5.24 9.59 7.99
CA MET A 167 3.83 9.27 8.14
C MET A 167 3.47 9.01 9.60
N GLY A 168 4.28 8.24 10.33
CA GLY A 168 4.10 8.00 11.77
C GLY A 168 4.07 9.28 12.59
N ARG A 169 5.00 10.22 12.34
CA ARG A 169 5.05 11.52 13.04
C ARG A 169 3.81 12.38 12.76
N ASP A 170 3.31 12.41 11.54
CA ASP A 170 2.09 13.16 11.23
C ASP A 170 0.83 12.50 11.81
N LEU A 171 0.78 11.16 11.85
CA LEU A 171 -0.26 10.41 12.56
C LEU A 171 -0.21 10.67 14.09
N ARG A 172 0.98 10.88 14.68
CA ARG A 172 1.10 11.31 16.09
C ARG A 172 0.46 12.68 16.29
N ARG A 173 0.82 13.65 15.46
CA ARG A 173 0.28 15.02 15.51
C ARG A 173 -1.24 15.07 15.38
N ILE A 174 -1.84 14.15 14.61
CA ILE A 174 -3.29 13.99 14.50
C ILE A 174 -3.86 13.29 15.74
N TYR A 175 -3.45 12.05 16.01
CA TYR A 175 -4.18 11.15 16.91
C TYR A 175 -3.77 11.26 18.37
N VAL A 176 -2.54 11.68 18.67
CA VAL A 176 -2.09 12.01 20.03
C VAL A 176 -2.34 13.50 20.28
N ASP A 177 -1.70 14.38 19.49
CA ASP A 177 -1.59 15.79 19.86
C ASP A 177 -2.86 16.62 19.57
N LYS A 178 -3.45 16.51 18.35
CA LYS A 178 -4.68 17.25 17.96
C LYS A 178 -5.94 16.66 18.61
N LEU A 179 -6.08 15.33 18.62
CA LEU A 179 -7.34 14.65 18.97
C LEU A 179 -7.36 14.00 20.36
N GLY A 180 -6.21 13.76 21.00
CA GLY A 180 -6.13 13.04 22.28
C GLY A 180 -6.74 11.63 22.24
N PHE A 181 -6.81 11.01 21.06
CA PHE A 181 -7.45 9.71 20.83
C PHE A 181 -6.51 8.54 21.21
N LEU A 182 -5.23 8.68 20.88
CA LEU A 182 -4.17 7.75 21.28
C LEU A 182 -3.42 8.28 22.49
N PRO A 183 -2.93 7.42 23.39
CA PRO A 183 -2.14 7.83 24.55
C PRO A 183 -0.79 8.43 24.13
N GLU A 184 -0.26 9.35 24.93
CA GLU A 184 1.03 9.99 24.69
C GLU A 184 2.21 9.00 24.72
N VAL A 185 2.14 8.04 25.65
CA VAL A 185 3.06 6.90 25.80
C VAL A 185 2.47 5.68 25.09
N PHE A 186 3.33 4.86 24.48
CA PHE A 186 2.89 3.65 23.78
C PHE A 186 2.20 2.65 24.72
N ASP A 187 1.00 2.22 24.35
CA ASP A 187 0.23 1.17 25.01
C ASP A 187 -0.16 0.12 23.98
N GLN A 188 0.42 -1.08 24.10
CA GLN A 188 0.19 -2.19 23.18
C GLN A 188 -1.30 -2.60 23.08
N ASP A 189 -2.10 -2.40 24.13
CA ASP A 189 -3.52 -2.76 24.13
C ASP A 189 -4.39 -1.79 23.31
N LYS A 190 -3.81 -0.67 22.83
CA LYS A 190 -4.45 0.24 21.86
C LYS A 190 -4.16 -0.13 20.40
N PHE A 191 -3.20 -1.03 20.14
CA PHE A 191 -2.74 -1.35 18.79
C PHE A 191 -2.88 -2.83 18.45
N PHE A 192 -3.56 -3.08 17.32
CA PHE A 192 -3.38 -4.32 16.57
C PHE A 192 -2.63 -3.98 15.28
N VAL A 193 -1.36 -4.37 15.20
CA VAL A 193 -0.53 -4.14 14.01
C VAL A 193 -0.30 -5.46 13.30
N ARG A 194 -0.77 -5.55 12.05
CA ARG A 194 -0.56 -6.69 11.16
C ARG A 194 0.22 -6.25 9.92
N SER A 195 1.13 -7.10 9.48
CA SER A 195 1.80 -7.00 8.19
C SER A 195 1.68 -8.33 7.44
N THR A 196 2.01 -8.33 6.14
CA THR A 196 2.37 -9.57 5.44
C THR A 196 3.72 -10.06 5.98
N ASP A 197 4.02 -11.36 5.87
CA ASP A 197 5.36 -11.86 6.23
C ASP A 197 6.41 -11.59 5.13
N ILE A 198 6.52 -10.31 4.76
CA ILE A 198 7.56 -9.80 3.86
C ILE A 198 8.38 -8.79 4.65
N TRP A 199 9.69 -8.97 4.66
CA TRP A 199 10.62 -8.15 5.43
C TRP A 199 10.42 -6.62 5.23
N ARG A 200 10.30 -6.13 3.99
CA ARG A 200 10.05 -4.70 3.71
C ARG A 200 8.74 -4.14 4.25
N THR A 201 7.66 -4.93 4.32
CA THR A 201 6.37 -4.49 4.88
C THR A 201 6.44 -4.50 6.40
N ARG A 202 7.09 -5.50 7.00
CA ARG A 202 7.40 -5.55 8.43
C ARG A 202 8.26 -4.35 8.87
N GLN A 203 9.34 -4.06 8.14
CA GLN A 203 10.19 -2.88 8.38
C GLN A 203 9.41 -1.58 8.23
N SER A 204 8.57 -1.45 7.19
CA SER A 204 7.71 -0.26 7.00
C SER A 204 6.77 -0.03 8.18
N ALA A 205 6.09 -1.09 8.65
CA ALA A 205 5.20 -1.02 9.80
C ALA A 205 5.95 -0.60 11.08
N THR A 206 7.14 -1.16 11.32
CA THR A 206 8.00 -0.78 12.45
C THR A 206 8.46 0.68 12.33
N SER A 207 8.92 1.13 11.15
CA SER A 207 9.33 2.53 10.92
C SER A 207 8.19 3.52 11.16
N LEU A 208 6.96 3.21 10.72
CA LEU A 208 5.78 4.02 11.02
C LEU A 208 5.52 4.09 12.53
N MET A 209 5.57 2.96 13.23
CA MET A 209 5.36 2.94 14.67
C MET A 209 6.47 3.66 15.44
N THR A 210 7.71 3.67 14.94
CA THR A 210 8.81 4.49 15.48
C THR A 210 8.54 5.99 15.32
N GLY A 211 7.96 6.42 14.20
CA GLY A 211 7.53 7.82 14.02
C GLY A 211 6.33 8.20 14.88
N LEU A 212 5.40 7.28 15.09
CA LEU A 212 4.20 7.49 15.92
C LEU A 212 4.52 7.53 17.43
N TYR A 213 5.47 6.72 17.86
CA TYR A 213 5.98 6.64 19.24
C TYR A 213 7.51 6.69 19.26
N PRO A 214 8.11 7.87 19.09
CA PRO A 214 9.55 8.04 19.20
C PRO A 214 10.02 7.73 20.63
N THR A 215 11.18 7.08 20.75
CA THR A 215 11.79 6.78 22.04
C THR A 215 12.43 8.03 22.64
N ASN A 216 11.74 8.67 23.60
CA ASN A 216 12.11 9.97 24.13
C ASN A 216 13.26 9.97 25.17
N SER A 217 13.83 8.83 25.56
CA SER A 217 15.02 8.81 26.43
C SER A 217 15.87 7.54 26.29
N SER A 218 17.18 7.69 26.48
CA SER A 218 18.16 6.60 26.54
C SER A 218 18.01 5.69 27.77
N ASN A 219 17.17 6.08 28.75
CA ASN A 219 17.05 5.46 30.07
C ASN A 219 15.69 4.77 30.30
N SER A 220 14.84 4.70 29.28
CA SER A 220 13.57 3.97 29.31
C SER A 220 13.68 2.74 28.42
N PRO A 221 13.18 1.56 28.83
CA PRO A 221 13.14 0.40 27.94
C PRO A 221 12.28 0.72 26.71
N SER A 222 12.79 0.39 25.53
CA SER A 222 12.06 0.59 24.28
C SER A 222 10.73 -0.16 24.30
N PRO A 223 9.62 0.45 23.82
CA PRO A 223 8.33 -0.23 23.77
C PRO A 223 8.41 -1.48 22.89
N THR A 224 7.84 -2.59 23.36
CA THR A 224 7.73 -3.81 22.55
C THR A 224 6.45 -3.80 21.74
N LEU A 225 6.59 -3.76 20.41
CA LEU A 225 5.47 -3.85 19.48
C LEU A 225 5.21 -5.31 19.08
N ARG A 226 3.99 -5.79 19.32
CA ARG A 226 3.48 -7.05 18.78
C ARG A 226 3.04 -6.86 17.33
N LEU A 227 3.96 -7.09 16.41
CA LEU A 227 3.69 -7.16 14.97
C LEU A 227 3.23 -8.58 14.59
N THR A 228 1.99 -8.72 14.10
CA THR A 228 1.42 -10.01 13.68
C THR A 228 1.59 -10.20 12.18
N THR A 229 1.94 -11.40 11.74
CA THR A 229 1.92 -11.82 10.33
C THR A 229 1.12 -13.11 10.19
N LEU A 230 0.75 -13.46 8.95
CA LEU A 230 0.28 -14.80 8.60
C LEU A 230 1.33 -15.46 7.69
N PRO A 231 1.39 -16.81 7.65
CA PRO A 231 2.08 -17.52 6.57
C PRO A 231 1.60 -17.01 5.22
N ILE A 232 2.50 -16.88 4.25
CA ILE A 232 2.19 -16.29 2.94
C ILE A 232 1.08 -17.08 2.21
N GLU A 233 0.99 -18.38 2.47
CA GLU A 233 -0.03 -19.29 1.95
C GLU A 233 -1.40 -19.18 2.65
N LEU A 234 -1.52 -18.39 3.71
CA LEU A 234 -2.79 -18.17 4.44
C LEU A 234 -3.15 -16.69 4.51
N ASP A 235 -2.33 -15.81 3.92
CA ASP A 235 -2.54 -14.38 3.96
C ASP A 235 -3.56 -13.91 2.93
N TYR A 236 -4.25 -12.84 3.27
CA TYR A 236 -5.34 -12.22 2.52
C TYR A 236 -5.20 -10.69 2.47
N LEU A 237 -4.00 -10.16 2.80
CA LEU A 237 -3.63 -8.75 2.60
C LEU A 237 -3.09 -8.45 1.19
N PHE A 238 -2.72 -9.47 0.41
CA PHE A 238 -2.38 -9.35 -0.99
C PHE A 238 -3.29 -10.26 -1.84
N PHE A 239 -3.27 -10.10 -3.16
CA PHE A 239 -4.07 -10.95 -4.04
C PHE A 239 -3.57 -12.39 -3.97
N ASN A 240 -4.48 -13.35 -4.13
CA ASN A 240 -4.13 -14.77 -4.15
C ASN A 240 -3.26 -15.10 -5.39
N GLU A 241 -1.94 -14.99 -5.22
CA GLU A 241 -0.93 -15.17 -6.27
C GLU A 241 -0.49 -16.64 -6.41
N GLN A 242 -0.62 -17.43 -5.34
CA GLN A 242 -0.35 -18.88 -5.34
C GLN A 242 -1.55 -19.73 -5.81
N ASP A 243 -2.51 -19.13 -6.54
CA ASP A 243 -3.64 -19.81 -7.21
C ASP A 243 -4.55 -20.68 -6.32
N GLN A 244 -4.55 -20.45 -5.01
CA GLN A 244 -5.26 -21.26 -4.02
C GLN A 244 -6.79 -21.10 -4.13
N CYS A 245 -7.23 -20.05 -4.83
CA CYS A 245 -8.61 -19.83 -5.26
C CYS A 245 -8.65 -19.69 -6.79
N PRO A 246 -8.60 -20.81 -7.56
CA PRO A 246 -8.56 -20.77 -9.03
C PRO A 246 -9.66 -19.93 -9.68
N ARG A 247 -10.83 -19.83 -9.04
CA ARG A 247 -11.93 -18.94 -9.44
C ARG A 247 -11.49 -17.48 -9.63
N ILE A 248 -10.60 -16.94 -8.79
CA ILE A 248 -10.10 -15.56 -8.92
C ILE A 248 -9.36 -15.38 -10.25
N ARG A 249 -8.54 -16.36 -10.65
CA ARG A 249 -7.83 -16.36 -11.94
C ARG A 249 -8.81 -16.38 -13.12
N GLN A 250 -9.86 -17.21 -13.03
CA GLN A 250 -10.93 -17.25 -14.02
C GLN A 250 -11.66 -15.90 -14.14
N LEU A 251 -12.03 -15.29 -13.01
CA LEU A 251 -12.71 -13.99 -12.94
C LEU A 251 -11.85 -12.86 -13.52
N LYS A 252 -10.60 -12.70 -13.07
CA LYS A 252 -9.64 -11.72 -13.62
C LYS A 252 -9.52 -11.85 -15.14
N SER A 253 -9.33 -13.08 -15.63
CA SER A 253 -9.23 -13.38 -17.07
C SER A 253 -10.50 -13.03 -17.85
N HIS A 254 -11.68 -13.27 -17.25
CA HIS A 254 -12.96 -13.04 -17.90
C HIS A 254 -13.33 -11.55 -17.93
N ILE A 255 -13.04 -10.80 -16.87
CA ILE A 255 -13.20 -9.34 -16.81
C ILE A 255 -12.27 -8.66 -17.83
N ALA A 256 -10.98 -9.01 -17.83
CA ALA A 256 -9.99 -8.47 -18.76
C ALA A 256 -10.37 -8.67 -20.25
N ARG A 257 -11.00 -9.80 -20.59
CA ARG A 257 -11.45 -10.10 -21.98
C ARG A 257 -12.78 -9.44 -22.35
N SER A 258 -13.69 -9.29 -21.40
CA SER A 258 -15.06 -8.78 -21.66
C SER A 258 -15.19 -7.27 -21.53
N ASN A 259 -14.29 -6.60 -20.82
CA ASN A 259 -14.19 -5.15 -20.79
C ASN A 259 -13.37 -4.64 -22.01
N PRO A 260 -13.94 -3.83 -22.93
CA PRO A 260 -13.23 -3.38 -24.13
C PRO A 260 -11.98 -2.54 -23.84
N THR A 261 -12.00 -1.72 -22.78
CA THR A 261 -10.88 -0.85 -22.38
C THR A 261 -9.71 -1.69 -21.86
N LEU A 262 -9.98 -2.64 -20.96
CA LEU A 262 -8.95 -3.59 -20.50
C LEU A 262 -8.39 -4.42 -21.65
N ARG A 263 -9.27 -4.94 -22.52
CA ARG A 263 -8.84 -5.70 -23.68
C ARG A 263 -7.94 -4.88 -24.60
N HIS A 264 -8.21 -3.58 -24.80
CA HIS A 264 -7.34 -2.70 -25.55
C HIS A 264 -5.98 -2.51 -24.85
N LEU A 265 -5.96 -2.15 -23.57
CA LEU A 265 -4.73 -1.98 -22.78
C LEU A 265 -3.85 -3.24 -22.76
N TYR A 266 -4.44 -4.42 -22.55
CA TYR A 266 -3.70 -5.69 -22.54
C TYR A 266 -3.24 -6.16 -23.92
N THR A 267 -3.77 -5.61 -25.01
CA THR A 267 -3.33 -5.95 -26.39
C THR A 267 -2.45 -4.88 -27.02
N HIS A 268 -2.42 -3.67 -26.46
CA HIS A 268 -1.66 -2.53 -26.95
C HIS A 268 -0.81 -1.98 -25.81
N ILE A 269 0.38 -2.57 -25.62
CA ILE A 269 1.35 -2.11 -24.62
C ILE A 269 1.69 -0.64 -24.91
N PRO A 270 1.53 0.29 -23.94
CA PRO A 270 1.86 1.70 -24.15
C PRO A 270 3.30 1.89 -24.64
N ALA A 271 3.48 2.77 -25.63
CA ALA A 271 4.75 2.91 -26.34
C ALA A 271 5.98 3.13 -25.44
N PRO A 272 5.93 3.91 -24.33
CA PRO A 272 7.07 4.04 -23.41
C PRO A 272 7.47 2.72 -22.74
N ILE A 273 6.48 1.89 -22.35
CA ILE A 273 6.70 0.60 -21.69
C ILE A 273 7.27 -0.41 -22.70
N LEU A 274 6.76 -0.42 -23.93
CA LEU A 274 7.28 -1.27 -25.00
C LEU A 274 8.73 -0.91 -25.35
N ALA A 275 9.04 0.39 -25.48
CA ALA A 275 10.40 0.88 -25.71
C ALA A 275 11.33 0.52 -24.54
N ALA A 276 10.85 0.59 -23.30
CA ALA A 276 11.62 0.19 -22.13
C ALA A 276 11.91 -1.32 -22.10
N SER A 277 10.91 -2.16 -22.37
CA SER A 277 11.08 -3.61 -22.49
C SER A 277 12.17 -3.98 -23.52
N GLN A 278 12.19 -3.30 -24.67
CA GLN A 278 13.20 -3.49 -25.73
C GLN A 278 14.63 -3.04 -25.36
N ILE A 279 14.78 -2.10 -24.43
CA ILE A 279 16.10 -1.58 -24.00
C ILE A 279 16.66 -2.41 -22.84
N ILE A 280 15.79 -2.99 -22.00
CA ILE A 280 16.17 -3.82 -20.85
C ILE A 280 16.43 -5.29 -21.25
N ASP A 281 15.76 -5.77 -22.32
CA ASP A 281 15.65 -7.16 -22.79
C ASP A 281 16.79 -8.12 -22.38
N TYR A 282 16.49 -8.97 -21.39
CA TYR A 282 17.38 -10.04 -20.95
C TYR A 282 16.63 -11.17 -20.23
N PRO A 283 16.43 -12.36 -20.85
CA PRO A 283 16.57 -12.72 -22.25
C PRO A 283 15.20 -13.03 -22.91
N ASN A 284 14.14 -12.34 -22.48
CA ASN A 284 12.76 -12.54 -22.93
C ASN A 284 12.01 -11.20 -22.87
N THR A 285 10.89 -11.11 -23.60
CA THR A 285 9.93 -10.00 -23.47
C THR A 285 9.45 -9.87 -22.03
N LEU A 286 9.91 -8.83 -21.33
CA LEU A 286 9.51 -8.53 -19.96
C LEU A 286 8.03 -8.22 -19.86
N SER A 287 7.39 -8.69 -18.78
CA SER A 287 6.05 -8.26 -18.43
C SER A 287 6.01 -6.77 -18.09
N ILE A 288 4.83 -6.17 -18.20
CA ILE A 288 4.55 -4.79 -17.79
C ILE A 288 4.94 -4.55 -16.32
N ASP A 289 4.75 -5.58 -15.48
CA ASP A 289 5.05 -5.56 -14.06
C ASP A 289 6.56 -5.56 -13.78
N GLU A 290 7.35 -6.33 -14.53
CA GLU A 290 8.81 -6.33 -14.46
C GLU A 290 9.43 -5.02 -14.95
N VAL A 291 8.90 -4.44 -16.04
CA VAL A 291 9.35 -3.13 -16.54
C VAL A 291 9.07 -2.05 -15.50
N LEU A 292 7.88 -2.04 -14.89
CA LEU A 292 7.55 -1.12 -13.79
C LEU A 292 8.50 -1.33 -12.60
N ASP A 293 8.66 -2.57 -12.16
CA ASP A 293 9.44 -2.88 -10.97
C ASP A 293 10.92 -2.46 -11.09
N PHE A 294 11.47 -2.60 -12.30
CA PHE A 294 12.82 -2.15 -12.64
C PHE A 294 12.94 -0.62 -12.78
N VAL A 295 12.03 0.02 -13.53
CA VAL A 295 12.14 1.45 -13.86
C VAL A 295 11.77 2.33 -12.68
N SER A 296 10.75 1.96 -11.90
CA SER A 296 10.21 2.86 -10.85
C SER A 296 11.24 3.21 -9.77
N PRO A 297 11.98 2.26 -9.17
CA PRO A 297 13.00 2.57 -8.17
C PRO A 297 14.10 3.47 -8.74
N ARG A 298 14.53 3.25 -9.99
CA ARG A 298 15.50 4.12 -10.65
C ARG A 298 14.99 5.57 -10.74
N VAL A 299 13.74 5.76 -11.14
CA VAL A 299 13.09 7.09 -11.19
C VAL A 299 12.95 7.69 -9.78
N CYS A 300 12.57 6.88 -8.78
CA CYS A 300 12.40 7.36 -7.40
C CYS A 300 13.72 7.69 -6.69
N HIS A 301 14.86 7.24 -7.21
CA HIS A 301 16.22 7.48 -6.68
C HIS A 301 17.08 8.41 -7.55
N ASP A 302 16.47 9.04 -8.57
CA ASP A 302 17.16 9.86 -9.57
C ASP A 302 18.37 9.14 -10.22
N HIS A 303 18.28 7.82 -10.34
CA HIS A 303 19.32 6.99 -10.96
C HIS A 303 19.28 7.09 -12.48
N PRO A 304 20.44 6.92 -13.16
CA PRO A 304 20.48 6.77 -14.61
C PRO A 304 19.48 5.71 -15.08
N GLN A 305 18.86 5.94 -16.23
CA GLN A 305 18.02 4.95 -16.91
C GLN A 305 18.90 4.08 -17.83
N PRO A 306 18.55 2.81 -18.09
CA PRO A 306 19.35 1.98 -18.98
C PRO A 306 19.30 2.54 -20.41
N CYS A 307 20.41 2.39 -21.12
CA CYS A 307 20.57 2.85 -22.50
C CYS A 307 21.26 1.78 -23.35
N ILE A 308 20.89 1.72 -24.63
CA ILE A 308 21.58 0.92 -25.66
C ILE A 308 22.19 1.83 -26.72
N LYS A 309 23.23 1.33 -27.40
CA LYS A 309 23.89 2.03 -28.51
C LYS A 309 23.40 1.44 -29.83
N GLU A 310 22.62 2.22 -30.58
CA GLU A 310 22.13 1.85 -31.91
C GLU A 310 23.06 2.46 -32.99
N ALA A 311 23.41 1.69 -34.01
CA ALA A 311 24.28 2.18 -35.09
C ALA A 311 23.48 3.07 -36.06
N LYS A 312 23.91 4.34 -36.25
CA LYS A 312 23.33 5.21 -37.28
C LYS A 312 23.81 4.80 -38.68
N GLY A 313 22.90 4.86 -39.65
CA GLY A 313 23.20 4.80 -41.08
C GLY A 313 24.00 6.02 -41.55
N GLY A 314 25.28 6.05 -41.18
CA GLY A 314 26.17 7.21 -41.35
C GLY A 314 27.49 7.14 -40.57
N GLY A 315 27.75 6.07 -39.80
CA GLY A 315 29.06 5.83 -39.17
C GLY A 315 29.25 6.38 -37.75
N GLY A 316 28.16 6.76 -37.06
CA GLY A 316 28.15 7.08 -35.63
C GLY A 316 27.14 6.21 -34.87
N ASN A 317 27.20 6.20 -33.55
CA ASN A 317 26.20 5.52 -32.71
C ASN A 317 25.25 6.55 -32.08
N GLU A 318 23.96 6.24 -32.04
CA GLU A 318 22.96 6.90 -31.19
C GLU A 318 22.95 6.19 -29.83
N GLU A 319 22.79 6.94 -28.73
CA GLU A 319 22.44 6.36 -27.44
C GLU A 319 20.95 6.54 -27.21
N LYS A 320 20.26 5.43 -26.95
CA LYS A 320 18.81 5.37 -26.78
C LYS A 320 18.50 4.83 -25.39
N CYS A 321 18.01 5.74 -24.55
CA CYS A 321 17.72 5.47 -23.14
C CYS A 321 16.23 5.27 -22.88
N VAL A 322 15.91 4.59 -21.79
CA VAL A 322 14.54 4.53 -21.27
C VAL A 322 14.12 5.90 -20.74
N ASP A 323 13.01 6.44 -21.26
CA ASP A 323 12.32 7.56 -20.62
C ASP A 323 11.52 7.03 -19.41
N GLY A 324 12.20 6.96 -18.27
CA GLY A 324 11.61 6.46 -17.04
C GLY A 324 10.38 7.25 -16.59
N LYS A 325 10.32 8.56 -16.90
CA LYS A 325 9.16 9.39 -16.56
C LYS A 325 7.96 9.04 -17.43
N ALA A 326 8.14 8.90 -18.74
CA ALA A 326 7.08 8.48 -19.65
C ALA A 326 6.58 7.05 -19.35
N VAL A 327 7.46 6.14 -18.91
CA VAL A 327 7.07 4.81 -18.40
C VAL A 327 6.19 4.96 -17.15
N MET A 328 6.59 5.78 -16.18
CA MET A 328 5.83 5.99 -14.94
C MET A 328 4.45 6.63 -15.19
N GLU A 329 4.36 7.60 -16.10
CA GLU A 329 3.09 8.21 -16.51
C GLU A 329 2.17 7.21 -17.22
N ALA A 330 2.72 6.43 -18.17
CA ALA A 330 1.95 5.38 -18.87
C ALA A 330 1.47 4.28 -17.90
N MET A 331 2.29 3.91 -16.91
CA MET A 331 1.92 2.96 -15.87
C MET A 331 0.87 3.49 -14.90
N ALA A 332 0.91 4.78 -14.55
CA ALA A 332 -0.12 5.42 -13.74
C ALA A 332 -1.50 5.36 -14.43
N GLU A 333 -1.57 5.65 -15.74
CA GLU A 333 -2.81 5.53 -16.51
C GLU A 333 -3.27 4.06 -16.65
N LEU A 334 -2.34 3.14 -16.95
CA LEU A 334 -2.65 1.71 -17.07
C LEU A 334 -3.18 1.14 -15.76
N ARG A 335 -2.48 1.33 -14.63
CA ARG A 335 -2.88 0.80 -13.31
C ARG A 335 -4.15 1.44 -12.76
N SER A 336 -4.36 2.74 -12.97
CA SER A 336 -5.62 3.39 -12.57
C SER A 336 -6.80 2.87 -13.39
N THR A 337 -6.62 2.63 -14.69
CA THR A 337 -7.66 2.06 -15.56
C THR A 337 -7.92 0.57 -15.28
N GLU A 338 -6.87 -0.22 -15.01
CA GLU A 338 -6.99 -1.59 -14.52
C GLU A 338 -7.80 -1.66 -13.23
N SER A 339 -7.45 -0.83 -12.25
CA SER A 339 -8.14 -0.76 -10.96
C SER A 339 -9.59 -0.34 -11.13
N ALA A 340 -9.87 0.70 -11.94
CA ALA A 340 -11.22 1.14 -12.24
C ALA A 340 -12.07 0.02 -12.84
N ALA A 341 -11.59 -0.60 -13.91
CA ALA A 341 -12.37 -1.56 -14.66
C ALA A 341 -12.46 -2.93 -13.97
N MET A 342 -11.38 -3.44 -13.36
CA MET A 342 -11.38 -4.76 -12.71
C MET A 342 -11.99 -4.76 -11.31
N LEU A 343 -11.85 -3.67 -10.56
CA LEU A 343 -12.13 -3.63 -9.13
C LEU A 343 -13.36 -2.78 -8.77
N ARG A 344 -13.80 -1.86 -9.64
CA ARG A 344 -14.96 -0.98 -9.40
C ARG A 344 -16.10 -1.12 -10.41
N ASP A 345 -15.82 -1.07 -11.71
CA ASP A 345 -16.86 -0.88 -12.73
C ASP A 345 -17.54 -2.18 -13.18
N ASP A 346 -16.83 -3.30 -13.11
CA ASP A 346 -17.36 -4.60 -13.51
C ASP A 346 -18.28 -5.17 -12.43
N LYS A 347 -19.47 -5.67 -12.79
CA LYS A 347 -20.38 -6.30 -11.82
C LYS A 347 -19.81 -7.56 -11.15
N ARG A 348 -18.74 -8.14 -11.70
CA ARG A 348 -17.98 -9.27 -11.13
C ARG A 348 -16.83 -8.79 -10.24
N SER A 349 -16.53 -7.49 -10.19
CA SER A 349 -15.57 -6.93 -9.23
C SER A 349 -16.03 -7.09 -7.78
N PHE A 350 -17.34 -7.20 -7.56
CA PHE A 350 -17.95 -7.56 -6.28
C PHE A 350 -17.62 -9.00 -5.82
N GLU A 351 -17.16 -9.88 -6.72
CA GLU A 351 -16.55 -11.18 -6.36
C GLU A 351 -15.03 -11.05 -6.06
N LEU A 352 -14.40 -9.90 -6.38
CA LEU A 352 -12.95 -9.66 -6.27
C LEU A 352 -12.53 -8.71 -5.14
N LEU A 353 -13.34 -7.70 -4.78
CA LEU A 353 -13.03 -6.72 -3.74
C LEU A 353 -13.95 -6.79 -2.54
N LYS A 354 -13.39 -6.44 -1.38
CA LYS A 354 -14.04 -6.41 -0.06
C LYS A 354 -13.55 -5.18 0.71
N VAL A 355 -14.38 -4.13 0.81
CA VAL A 355 -14.16 -2.86 1.58
C VAL A 355 -13.32 -1.75 0.90
N GLY A 356 -13.68 -0.47 1.15
CA GLY A 356 -12.83 0.72 0.98
C GLY A 356 -13.36 1.95 1.74
N VAL A 357 -12.49 2.74 2.40
CA VAL A 357 -12.77 3.98 3.16
C VAL A 357 -11.49 4.85 3.27
N LEU A 358 -11.60 6.20 3.24
CA LEU A 358 -10.55 7.24 3.41
C LEU A 358 -9.15 6.93 2.82
N TYR A 359 -8.77 7.70 1.79
CA TYR A 359 -7.89 7.23 0.72
C TYR A 359 -7.02 8.39 0.21
N ASN A 360 -5.69 8.24 0.16
CA ASN A 360 -4.74 9.34 -0.13
C ASN A 360 -5.15 10.66 0.55
N ASN A 361 -5.49 10.61 1.86
CA ASN A 361 -5.84 11.80 2.64
C ASN A 361 -7.07 12.58 2.08
N ARG A 362 -7.94 11.89 1.34
CA ARG A 362 -9.19 12.41 0.76
C ARG A 362 -10.35 11.44 1.00
N ILE A 363 -11.57 11.97 0.91
CA ILE A 363 -12.79 11.17 1.05
C ILE A 363 -13.12 10.55 -0.31
N VAL A 364 -13.22 9.22 -0.34
CA VAL A 364 -13.65 8.46 -1.53
C VAL A 364 -15.14 8.71 -1.77
N VAL A 365 -15.52 9.37 -2.87
CA VAL A 365 -16.91 9.26 -3.33
C VAL A 365 -17.05 8.01 -4.17
N THR A 366 -17.84 7.06 -3.66
CA THR A 366 -18.22 5.89 -4.43
C THR A 366 -19.25 6.27 -5.49
N LYS A 367 -19.04 5.84 -6.75
CA LYS A 367 -20.06 5.96 -7.82
C LYS A 367 -21.38 5.24 -7.51
N SER A 368 -21.37 4.36 -6.52
CA SER A 368 -22.51 3.60 -6.04
C SER A 368 -23.19 4.34 -4.87
N ASN A 369 -24.41 4.84 -5.08
CA ASN A 369 -25.18 5.67 -4.15
C ASN A 369 -25.71 4.94 -2.88
N TRP A 370 -25.01 3.92 -2.37
CA TRP A 370 -25.45 3.17 -1.19
C TRP A 370 -25.13 3.88 0.13
N CYS A 371 -24.10 4.73 0.16
CA CYS A 371 -23.80 5.59 1.31
C CYS A 371 -22.87 6.74 0.89
N ASP A 372 -22.88 7.82 1.66
CA ASP A 372 -21.85 8.86 1.61
C ASP A 372 -20.70 8.46 2.54
N LEU A 373 -19.53 8.13 2.00
CA LEU A 373 -18.37 7.73 2.80
C LEU A 373 -17.71 8.88 3.57
N SER A 374 -18.13 10.14 3.38
CA SER A 374 -17.77 11.22 4.31
C SER A 374 -18.41 11.04 5.69
N TRP A 375 -19.58 10.41 5.73
CA TRP A 375 -20.35 10.19 6.96
C TRP A 375 -21.32 9.02 6.83
N CYS A 376 -20.78 7.80 6.70
CA CYS A 376 -21.61 6.60 6.57
C CYS A 376 -21.98 6.03 7.95
N PRO A 377 -23.28 5.78 8.25
CA PRO A 377 -23.67 5.09 9.48
C PRO A 377 -23.04 3.70 9.54
N VAL A 378 -22.42 3.34 10.68
CA VAL A 378 -21.64 2.09 10.79
C VAL A 378 -22.48 0.84 10.49
N GLN A 379 -23.77 0.84 10.82
CA GLN A 379 -24.68 -0.26 10.50
C GLN A 379 -24.89 -0.41 8.99
N THR A 380 -25.17 0.69 8.28
CA THR A 380 -25.30 0.71 6.81
C THR A 380 -23.99 0.32 6.12
N PHE A 381 -22.86 0.72 6.69
CA PHE A 381 -21.54 0.32 6.23
C PHE A 381 -21.33 -1.19 6.37
N LEU A 382 -21.53 -1.75 7.57
CA LEU A 382 -21.38 -3.20 7.82
C LEU A 382 -22.36 -4.04 6.99
N GLU A 383 -23.64 -3.65 6.90
CA GLU A 383 -24.65 -4.30 6.03
C GLU A 383 -24.31 -4.21 4.53
N HIS A 384 -23.47 -3.26 4.12
CA HIS A 384 -22.89 -3.25 2.79
C HIS A 384 -21.71 -4.23 2.71
N LEU A 385 -20.81 -4.22 3.69
CA LEU A 385 -19.64 -5.09 3.73
C LEU A 385 -19.96 -6.59 3.81
N ASP A 386 -20.98 -6.98 4.59
CA ASP A 386 -21.40 -8.37 4.79
C ASP A 386 -21.77 -9.07 3.48
N LYS A 387 -22.18 -8.31 2.45
CA LYS A 387 -22.47 -8.81 1.10
C LYS A 387 -21.24 -9.29 0.34
N PHE A 388 -20.04 -8.87 0.76
CA PHE A 388 -18.75 -9.24 0.17
C PHE A 388 -17.92 -10.14 1.09
N LEU A 389 -18.30 -10.28 2.37
CA LEU A 389 -17.62 -11.20 3.27
C LEU A 389 -17.85 -12.65 2.79
N PRO A 390 -16.79 -13.48 2.77
CA PRO A 390 -16.90 -14.87 2.35
C PRO A 390 -17.70 -15.66 3.39
N GLY A 391 -18.78 -16.30 2.95
CA GLY A 391 -19.52 -17.26 3.79
C GLY A 391 -18.77 -18.59 3.95
N GLU A 392 -19.36 -19.51 4.71
CA GLU A 392 -18.82 -20.87 4.94
C GLU A 392 -18.58 -21.65 3.63
N ASP A 393 -19.27 -21.28 2.54
CA ASP A 393 -19.15 -21.87 1.22
C ASP A 393 -17.98 -21.30 0.37
N TYR A 394 -17.10 -20.47 0.94
CA TYR A 394 -16.02 -19.81 0.19
C TYR A 394 -15.07 -20.80 -0.51
N LEU A 395 -14.70 -21.90 0.13
CA LEU A 395 -13.82 -22.91 -0.49
C LEU A 395 -14.50 -23.61 -1.67
N GLU A 396 -15.83 -23.79 -1.64
CA GLU A 396 -16.60 -24.30 -2.77
C GLU A 396 -16.68 -23.27 -3.90
N LYS A 397 -16.92 -21.99 -3.57
CA LYS A 397 -16.89 -20.87 -4.53
C LYS A 397 -15.52 -20.66 -5.17
N CYS A 398 -14.43 -21.00 -4.48
CA CYS A 398 -13.06 -20.87 -4.99
C CYS A 398 -12.68 -21.88 -6.05
N LYS A 399 -13.41 -23.00 -6.18
CA LYS A 399 -13.17 -24.03 -7.21
C LYS A 399 -13.37 -23.45 -8.61
N GLU A 400 -12.63 -23.99 -9.58
CA GLU A 400 -12.85 -23.64 -10.98
C GLU A 400 -14.29 -23.94 -11.40
N GLN A 401 -14.98 -22.96 -11.98
CA GLN A 401 -16.27 -23.21 -12.62
C GLN A 401 -16.05 -23.75 -14.04
N PRO A 402 -16.94 -24.63 -14.54
CA PRO A 402 -16.88 -25.08 -15.92
C PRO A 402 -16.95 -23.90 -16.90
N LYS A 403 -16.17 -23.97 -17.98
CA LYS A 403 -16.32 -23.07 -19.12
C LYS A 403 -17.70 -23.33 -19.74
N ARG A 404 -18.58 -22.34 -19.69
CA ARG A 404 -19.86 -22.31 -20.42
C ARG A 404 -19.65 -21.82 -21.84
#